data_AF-A0A7S0GFJ6-F1
#
_entry.id   AF-A0A7S0GFJ6-F1
#
_cell.length_a   1.000
_cell.length_b   1.000
_cell.length_c   1.000
_cell.angle_alpha   90.00
_cell.angle_beta   90.00
_cell.angle_gamma   90.00
#
_symmetry.space_group_name_H-M   'P 1'
#
loop_
_entity.id
_entity.type
_entity.pdbx_description
1 polymer ?
#
loop_
_entity_poly.entity_id
_entity_poly.type
_entity_poly.pdbx_seq_one_letter_code
_entity_poly.pdbx_strand_id
1 'polypeptide(L)'
;ASMLAGTVCVGAAQPFFQCTPPMLSATWFASDERATSTAVALNFNQIGIATAFLVGGGMANTAGGLADYFTLITVISVFVAVGTLLQFQEKPKVPPSTSAIQKLI
;
A
#
# COMPACT_ATOMS: atom_id res chain seq x y z
N ALA A 1 -0.07 -14.80 -23.76
CA ALA A 1 0.28 -15.60 -22.57
C ALA A 1 0.78 -14.74 -21.41
N SER A 2 1.74 -13.83 -21.64
CA SER A 2 2.34 -12.97 -20.60
C SER A 2 1.34 -12.05 -19.87
N MET A 3 0.43 -11.39 -20.60
CA MET A 3 -0.55 -10.48 -19.99
C MET A 3 -1.54 -11.20 -19.05
N LEU A 4 -2.02 -12.39 -19.43
CA LEU A 4 -2.94 -13.19 -18.61
C LEU A 4 -2.28 -13.64 -17.31
N ALA A 5 -1.03 -14.11 -17.39
CA ALA A 5 -0.25 -14.46 -16.21
C ALA A 5 -0.08 -13.23 -15.30
N GLY A 6 0.24 -12.06 -15.87
CA GLY A 6 0.33 -10.80 -15.13
C GLY A 6 -0.96 -10.44 -14.39
N THR A 7 -2.11 -10.49 -15.07
CA THR A 7 -3.41 -10.19 -14.46
C THR A 7 -3.78 -11.17 -13.36
N VAL A 8 -3.48 -12.48 -13.52
CA VAL A 8 -3.70 -13.47 -12.47
C VAL A 8 -2.83 -13.19 -11.25
N CYS A 9 -1.56 -12.84 -11.44
CA CYS A 9 -0.68 -12.45 -10.35
C CYS A 9 -1.20 -11.22 -9.60
N VAL A 10 -1.68 -10.20 -10.32
CA VAL A 10 -2.28 -9.00 -9.71
C VAL A 10 -3.53 -9.37 -8.91
N GLY A 11 -4.42 -10.21 -9.47
CA GLY A 11 -5.61 -10.69 -8.77
C GLY A 11 -5.28 -11.46 -7.49
N ALA A 12 -4.26 -12.32 -7.52
CA ALA A 12 -3.78 -13.03 -6.33
C ALA A 12 -3.20 -12.10 -5.26
N ALA A 13 -2.62 -10.96 -5.67
CA ALA A 13 -2.05 -9.98 -4.74
C ALA A 13 -3.10 -9.09 -4.05
N GLN A 14 -4.27 -8.88 -4.67
CA GLN A 14 -5.29 -7.94 -4.16
C GLN A 14 -5.74 -8.17 -2.70
N PRO A 15 -6.02 -9.42 -2.25
CA PRO A 15 -6.42 -9.65 -0.86
C PRO A 15 -5.37 -9.18 0.15
N PHE A 16 -4.09 -9.36 -0.17
CA PHE A 16 -3.00 -8.91 0.68
C PHE A 16 -3.00 -7.38 0.82
N PHE A 17 -3.18 -6.65 -0.28
CA PHE A 17 -3.29 -5.18 -0.23
C PHE A 17 -4.50 -4.71 0.57
N GLN A 18 -5.63 -5.41 0.49
CA GLN A 18 -6.85 -5.01 1.21
C GLN A 18 -6.77 -5.28 2.72
N CYS A 19 -6.12 -6.39 3.12
CA CYS A 19 -6.00 -6.79 4.52
C CYS A 19 -4.81 -6.12 5.24
N THR A 20 -3.84 -5.56 4.51
CA THR A 20 -2.63 -4.96 5.11
C THR A 20 -2.94 -3.73 5.97
N PRO A 21 -3.71 -2.71 5.52
CA PRO A 21 -4.00 -1.53 6.33
C PRO A 21 -4.60 -1.82 7.71
N PRO A 22 -5.67 -2.63 7.85
CA PRO A 22 -6.22 -2.93 9.18
C PRO A 22 -5.26 -3.76 10.05
N MET A 23 -4.48 -4.68 9.45
CA MET A 23 -3.49 -5.47 10.18
C MET A 23 -2.34 -4.60 10.71
N LEU A 24 -1.84 -3.67 9.88
CA LEU A 24 -0.80 -2.73 10.26
C LEU A 24 -1.31 -1.80 11.38
N SER A 25 -2.52 -1.25 11.22
CA SER A 25 -3.16 -0.43 12.26
C SER A 25 -3.31 -1.18 13.57
N ALA A 26 -3.75 -2.45 13.54
CA ALA A 26 -3.90 -3.27 14.73
C ALA A 26 -2.58 -3.56 15.45
N THR A 27 -1.47 -3.61 14.70
CA THR A 27 -0.14 -3.91 15.23
C THR A 27 0.54 -2.66 15.81
N TRP A 28 0.32 -1.49 15.20
CA TRP A 28 1.03 -0.25 15.53
C TRP A 28 0.21 0.78 16.33
N PHE A 29 -1.11 0.65 16.40
CA PHE A 29 -1.98 1.64 17.07
C PHE A 29 -2.88 0.99 18.15
N ALA A 30 -3.28 1.81 19.13
CA ALA A 30 -4.22 1.43 20.19
C ALA A 30 -5.65 1.24 19.64
N SER A 31 -6.51 0.53 20.38
CA SER A 31 -7.84 0.14 19.91
C SER A 31 -8.72 1.30 19.44
N ASP A 32 -8.58 2.46 20.08
CA ASP A 32 -9.29 3.70 19.80
C ASP A 32 -8.79 4.41 18.53
N GLU A 33 -7.48 4.33 18.24
CA GLU A 33 -6.87 5.01 17.08
C GLU A 33 -6.76 4.14 15.82
N ARG A 34 -6.96 2.83 15.95
CA ARG A 34 -6.90 1.85 14.83
C ARG A 34 -7.83 2.18 13.68
N ALA A 35 -9.06 2.58 13.99
CA ALA A 35 -10.06 2.90 12.98
C ALA A 35 -9.62 4.13 12.17
N THR A 36 -9.15 5.17 12.85
CA THR A 36 -8.62 6.39 12.23
C THR A 36 -7.38 6.09 11.38
N SER A 37 -6.41 5.33 11.90
CA SER A 37 -5.20 4.94 11.16
C SER A 37 -5.53 4.15 9.88
N THR A 38 -6.43 3.17 10.00
CA THR A 38 -6.91 2.39 8.84
C THR A 38 -7.63 3.28 7.83
N ALA A 39 -8.50 4.18 8.30
CA ALA A 39 -9.21 5.11 7.44
C ALA A 39 -8.25 6.04 6.68
N VAL A 40 -7.20 6.56 7.35
CA VAL A 40 -6.16 7.37 6.70
C VAL A 40 -5.47 6.57 5.60
N ALA A 41 -5.05 5.33 5.88
CA ALA A 41 -4.41 4.46 4.90
C ALA A 41 -5.32 4.17 3.68
N LEU A 42 -6.61 3.93 3.91
CA LEU A 42 -7.59 3.74 2.82
C LEU A 42 -7.81 5.00 1.99
N ASN A 43 -7.81 6.19 2.61
CA ASN A 43 -7.91 7.45 1.87
C ASN A 43 -6.69 7.68 0.96
N PHE A 44 -5.48 7.38 1.44
CA PHE A 44 -4.28 7.44 0.60
C PHE A 44 -4.32 6.45 -0.57
N ASN A 45 -4.93 5.27 -0.39
CA ASN A 45 -5.14 4.34 -1.51
C ASN A 45 -6.01 4.97 -2.61
N GLN A 46 -7.10 5.65 -2.24
CA GLN A 46 -7.96 6.35 -3.20
C GLN A 46 -7.21 7.48 -3.94
N ILE A 47 -6.35 8.23 -3.23
CA ILE A 47 -5.50 9.26 -3.86
C ILE A 47 -4.52 8.63 -4.86
N GLY A 48 -3.93 7.48 -4.52
CA GLY A 48 -3.07 6.72 -5.43
C GLY A 48 -3.80 6.29 -6.69
N ILE A 49 -5.03 5.79 -6.56
CA ILE A 49 -5.88 5.41 -7.70
C ILE A 49 -6.19 6.63 -8.59
N ALA A 50 -6.59 7.76 -7.99
CA ALA A 50 -6.85 8.99 -8.73
C ALA A 50 -5.61 9.46 -9.50
N THR A 51 -4.44 9.40 -8.86
CA THR A 51 -3.16 9.75 -9.48
C THR A 51 -2.83 8.82 -10.65
N ALA A 52 -3.03 7.51 -10.48
CA ALA A 52 -2.82 6.52 -11.54
C ALA A 52 -3.75 6.76 -12.75
N PHE A 53 -5.01 7.14 -12.53
CA PHE A 53 -5.92 7.50 -13.62
C PHE A 53 -5.49 8.77 -14.36
N LEU A 54 -5.05 9.80 -13.64
CA LEU A 54 -4.59 11.05 -14.27
C LEU A 54 -3.32 10.83 -15.09
N VAL A 55 -2.31 10.18 -14.50
CA VAL A 55 -1.01 9.95 -15.15
C VAL A 55 -1.14 8.90 -16.26
N GLY A 56 -1.80 7.78 -15.98
CA GLY A 56 -2.05 6.73 -16.95
C GLY A 56 -2.90 7.22 -18.12
N GLY A 57 -3.97 7.97 -17.86
CA GLY A 57 -4.80 8.57 -18.91
C GLY A 57 -4.05 9.59 -19.77
N GLY A 58 -3.10 10.33 -19.19
CA GLY A 58 -2.24 11.26 -19.93
C GLY A 58 -1.17 10.56 -20.78
N MET A 59 -0.59 9.45 -20.31
CA MET A 59 0.51 8.75 -20.98
C MET A 59 0.06 7.66 -21.95
N ALA A 60 -1.05 6.97 -21.68
CA ALA A 60 -1.52 5.82 -22.46
C ALA A 60 -2.23 6.18 -23.78
N ASN A 61 -1.97 7.37 -24.33
CA ASN A 61 -2.55 7.83 -25.60
C ASN A 61 -1.88 7.19 -26.83
N THR A 62 -0.73 6.54 -26.66
CA THR A 62 -0.02 5.80 -27.71
C THR A 62 0.51 4.48 -27.16
N ALA A 63 0.82 3.52 -28.04
CA ALA A 63 1.40 2.24 -27.64
C ALA A 63 2.75 2.40 -26.91
N GLY A 64 3.58 3.36 -27.33
CA GLY A 64 4.83 3.70 -26.64
C GLY A 64 4.60 4.29 -25.26
N GLY A 65 3.68 5.26 -25.15
CA GLY A 65 3.36 5.90 -23.86
C GLY A 65 2.73 4.94 -22.83
N LEU A 66 1.99 3.92 -23.28
CA LEU A 66 1.51 2.85 -22.40
C LEU A 66 2.65 1.97 -21.86
N ALA A 67 3.64 1.64 -22.69
CA ALA A 67 4.81 0.89 -22.27
C ALA A 67 5.68 1.71 -21.29
N ASP A 68 5.84 3.01 -21.54
CA ASP A 68 6.53 3.93 -20.64
C ASP A 68 5.78 4.07 -19.31
N TYR A 69 4.45 4.13 -19.33
CA TYR A 69 3.62 4.14 -18.11
C TYR A 69 3.81 2.86 -17.28
N PHE A 70 3.77 1.68 -17.91
CA PHE A 70 4.03 0.42 -17.20
C PHE A 70 5.44 0.34 -16.62
N THR A 71 6.43 0.89 -17.33
CA THR A 71 7.81 0.99 -16.82
C THR A 71 7.89 1.92 -15.63
N LEU A 72 7.26 3.09 -15.71
CA LEU A 72 7.21 4.08 -14.64
C LEU A 72 6.59 3.51 -13.35
N ILE A 73 5.40 2.90 -13.42
CA ILE A 73 4.75 2.33 -12.24
C ILE A 73 5.57 1.18 -11.65
N THR A 74 6.29 0.42 -12.48
CA THR A 74 7.16 -0.67 -12.04
C THR A 74 8.33 -0.11 -11.23
N VAL A 75 9.01 0.92 -11.74
CA VAL A 75 10.12 1.59 -11.05
C VAL A 75 9.66 2.19 -9.72
N ILE A 76 8.52 2.91 -9.72
CA ILE A 76 7.95 3.50 -8.51
C ILE A 76 7.61 2.40 -7.49
N SER A 77 6.98 1.31 -7.94
CA SER A 77 6.57 0.20 -7.07
C SER A 77 7.78 -0.51 -6.46
N VAL A 78 8.85 -0.74 -7.23
CA VAL A 78 10.11 -1.30 -6.72
C VAL A 78 10.75 -0.36 -5.71
N PHE A 79 10.80 0.94 -6.00
CA PHE A 79 11.35 1.93 -5.08
C PHE A 79 10.58 1.97 -3.76
N VAL A 80 9.24 1.99 -3.81
CA VAL A 80 8.39 1.94 -2.62
C VAL A 80 8.57 0.62 -1.87
N ALA A 81 8.64 -0.53 -2.57
CA ALA A 81 8.87 -1.82 -1.93
C ALA A 81 10.23 -1.90 -1.22
N VAL A 82 11.29 -1.37 -1.82
CA VAL A 82 12.60 -1.25 -1.16
C VAL A 82 12.50 -0.31 0.04
N GLY A 83 11.84 0.84 -0.13
CA GLY A 83 11.62 1.81 0.94
C GLY A 83 10.82 1.23 2.12
N THR A 84 9.83 0.38 1.87
CA THR A 84 9.06 -0.29 2.93
C THR A 84 9.89 -1.34 3.64
N LEU A 85 10.68 -2.16 2.90
CA LEU A 85 11.58 -3.13 3.50
C LEU A 85 12.67 -2.49 4.38
N LEU A 86 13.12 -1.27 4.04
CA LEU A 86 14.13 -0.55 4.82
C LEU A 86 13.55 0.21 6.02
N GLN A 87 12.35 0.80 5.90
CA GLN A 87 11.77 1.66 6.95
C GLN A 87 10.85 0.90 7.91
N PHE A 88 10.09 -0.10 7.43
CA PHE A 88 9.15 -0.82 8.27
C PHE A 88 9.83 -1.97 8.98
N GLN A 89 9.57 -2.08 10.28
CA GLN A 89 9.90 -3.25 11.08
C GLN A 89 8.62 -4.08 11.26
N GLU A 90 8.73 -5.41 11.39
CA GLU A 90 7.53 -6.27 11.54
C GLU A 90 6.68 -5.88 12.76
N LYS A 91 7.31 -5.38 13.82
CA LYS A 91 6.66 -4.91 15.05
C LYS A 91 7.38 -3.67 15.58
N PRO A 92 6.67 -2.71 16.20
CA PRO A 92 7.32 -1.58 16.85
C PRO A 92 8.30 -2.06 17.94
N LYS A 93 9.50 -1.47 17.99
CA LYS A 93 10.57 -1.82 18.97
C LYS A 93 10.19 -1.56 20.44
N VAL A 94 9.23 -0.68 20.68
CA VAL A 94 8.66 -0.36 21.99
C VAL A 94 7.13 -0.44 21.87
N PRO A 95 6.43 -0.90 22.91
CA PRO A 95 4.97 -1.05 22.88
C PRO A 95 4.31 0.28 22.50
N PRO A 96 3.20 0.27 21.74
CA PRO A 96 2.91 1.33 20.77
C PRO A 96 2.44 2.66 21.39
N SER A 97 2.08 2.68 22.68
CA SER A 97 1.80 3.91 23.42
C SER A 97 1.68 3.64 24.92
N THR A 98 1.76 4.70 25.73
CA THR A 98 1.48 4.69 27.18
C THR A 98 0.12 4.04 27.52
N SER A 99 -0.84 4.03 26.58
CA SER A 99 -2.15 3.37 26.73
C SER A 99 -2.10 1.83 26.62
N ALA A 100 -1.07 1.24 26.00
CA ALA A 100 -0.85 -0.21 26.03
C ALA A 100 -0.36 -0.69 27.41
N ILE A 101 0.29 0.18 28.19
CA ILE A 101 0.64 -0.07 29.60
C ILE A 101 -0.61 -0.10 30.46
N GLN A 102 -1.64 0.70 30.15
CA GLN A 102 -2.92 0.70 30.89
C GLN A 102 -3.73 -0.60 30.72
N LYS A 103 -3.34 -1.48 29.80
CA LYS A 103 -3.93 -2.82 29.62
C LYS A 103 -3.27 -3.92 30.47
N LEU A 104 -2.16 -3.59 31.14
CA LEU A 104 -1.39 -4.46 32.04
C LEU A 104 -1.64 -4.16 33.53
N ILE A 105 -2.50 -3.18 33.82
CA ILE A 105 -3.00 -2.77 35.15
C ILE A 105 -4.51 -2.92 35.15
#